data_AF-A0A8I1PTE8-F1
#
_entry.id   AF-A0A8I1PTE8-F1
#
_cell.length_a   1.000
_cell.length_b   1.000
_cell.length_c   1.000
_cell.angle_alpha   90.00
_cell.angle_beta   90.00
_cell.angle_gamma   90.00
#
_symmetry.space_group_name_H-M   'P 1'
#
loop_
_entity.id
_entity.type
_entity.pdbx_description
1 polymer ?
#
loop_
_entity_poly.entity_id
_entity_poly.type
_entity_poly.pdbx_seq_one_letter_code
_entity_poly.pdbx_strand_id
1 'polypeptide(L)'
;MKHRYVAAHPLENPEVVINLWAYSDEYGTILRLAGKTYVMQGTDSEKLALLRQLAVTDFLSASWHKVPANFTIQHAEFGEIKEAAQASMISDPHYHEYLFGPLIETLAQSIPEQARNVNGEYQKFRLELPETPLFVSTMVMEYEDGTLVPMVSA
;
A
#
# COMPACT_ATOMS: atom_id res chain seq x y z
N MET A 1 -29.16 -0.07 -7.43
CA MET A 1 -28.17 1.02 -7.32
C MET A 1 -28.72 2.03 -6.32
N LYS A 2 -28.03 2.30 -5.21
CA LYS A 2 -28.44 3.32 -4.23
C LYS A 2 -27.66 4.59 -4.56
N HIS A 3 -28.31 5.63 -5.03
CA HIS A 3 -27.69 6.92 -5.30
C HIS A 3 -28.22 7.95 -4.28
N ARG A 4 -27.32 8.68 -3.61
CA ARG A 4 -27.68 9.78 -2.70
C ARG A 4 -27.52 11.11 -3.44
N TYR A 5 -28.18 12.15 -2.94
CA TYR A 5 -28.01 13.50 -3.47
C TYR A 5 -26.54 13.94 -3.40
N VAL A 6 -26.06 14.57 -4.47
CA VAL A 6 -24.69 15.07 -4.60
C VAL A 6 -24.67 16.53 -4.15
N ALA A 7 -23.81 16.85 -3.19
CA ALA A 7 -23.50 18.22 -2.82
C ALA A 7 -22.08 18.55 -3.29
N ALA A 8 -21.89 19.76 -3.80
CA ALA A 8 -20.56 20.25 -4.12
C ALA A 8 -19.76 20.46 -2.83
N HIS A 9 -18.52 20.00 -2.80
CA HIS A 9 -17.60 20.23 -1.70
C HIS A 9 -16.22 20.55 -2.29
N PRO A 10 -15.64 21.73 -2.00
CA PRO A 10 -14.27 22.02 -2.40
C PRO A 10 -13.30 21.09 -1.66
N LEU A 11 -12.20 20.73 -2.32
CA LEU A 11 -11.16 19.94 -1.66
C LEU A 11 -10.25 20.86 -0.85
N GLU A 12 -9.90 20.44 0.37
CA GLU A 12 -9.01 21.16 1.27
C GLU A 12 -7.69 20.40 1.42
N ASN A 13 -6.66 20.83 0.68
CA ASN A 13 -5.31 20.28 0.69
C ASN A 13 -5.27 18.73 0.60
N PRO A 14 -5.79 18.13 -0.49
CA PRO A 14 -5.73 16.69 -0.66
C PRO A 14 -4.28 16.22 -0.86
N GLU A 15 -3.95 15.06 -0.31
CA GLU A 15 -2.64 14.43 -0.49
C GLU A 15 -2.78 12.96 -0.88
N VAL A 16 -1.69 12.41 -1.40
CA VAL A 16 -1.60 10.99 -1.75
C VAL A 16 -1.13 10.20 -0.52
N VAL A 17 -1.85 9.14 -0.20
CA VAL A 17 -1.56 8.21 0.90
C VAL A 17 -1.56 6.76 0.42
N ILE A 18 -1.01 5.83 1.21
CA ILE A 18 -0.76 4.45 0.76
C ILE A 18 -1.26 3.39 1.75
N ASN A 19 -1.83 2.30 1.25
CA ASN A 19 -1.83 1.02 1.97
C ASN A 19 -0.83 0.06 1.34
N LEU A 20 -0.06 -0.63 2.19
CA LEU A 20 0.94 -1.62 1.83
C LEU A 20 0.59 -2.96 2.47
N TRP A 21 0.79 -4.05 1.73
CA TRP A 21 0.58 -5.40 2.21
C TRP A 21 1.77 -6.29 1.91
N ALA A 22 2.09 -7.16 2.85
CA ALA A 22 3.06 -8.24 2.67
C ALA A 22 2.36 -9.57 2.99
N TYR A 23 2.48 -10.52 2.08
CA TYR A 23 1.81 -11.81 2.21
C TYR A 23 2.81 -12.81 2.79
N SER A 24 2.51 -13.28 3.99
CA SER A 24 3.34 -14.25 4.72
C SER A 24 2.65 -15.61 4.71
N ASP A 25 3.41 -16.67 4.47
CA ASP A 25 2.97 -18.01 4.78
C ASP A 25 2.94 -18.26 6.31
N GLU A 26 2.52 -19.46 6.70
CA GLU A 26 2.44 -19.91 8.10
C GLU A 26 3.82 -20.03 8.79
N TYR A 27 4.92 -20.03 8.02
CA TYR A 27 6.29 -20.08 8.53
C TYR A 27 6.92 -18.69 8.70
N GLY A 28 6.19 -17.62 8.37
CA GLY A 28 6.70 -16.25 8.46
C GLY A 28 7.51 -15.81 7.23
N THR A 29 7.39 -16.51 6.10
CA THR A 29 8.05 -16.17 4.84
C THR A 29 7.16 -15.28 3.98
N ILE A 30 7.65 -14.10 3.65
CA ILE A 30 7.01 -13.18 2.70
C ILE A 30 7.52 -13.48 1.30
N LEU A 31 6.59 -13.76 0.37
CA LEU A 31 6.92 -14.03 -1.04
C LEU A 31 6.39 -12.97 -2.01
N ARG A 32 5.41 -12.17 -1.58
CA ARG A 32 4.80 -11.13 -2.42
C ARG A 32 4.37 -9.93 -1.59
N LEU A 33 4.41 -8.79 -2.24
CA LEU A 33 4.01 -7.49 -1.71
C LEU A 33 2.85 -6.95 -2.55
N ALA A 34 2.05 -6.06 -1.98
CA ALA A 34 1.06 -5.29 -2.72
C ALA A 34 0.94 -3.89 -2.15
N GLY A 35 0.42 -2.97 -2.94
CA GLY A 35 0.14 -1.64 -2.45
C GLY A 35 -0.89 -0.92 -3.30
N LYS A 36 -1.50 0.09 -2.70
CA LYS A 36 -2.54 0.89 -3.34
C LYS A 36 -2.49 2.32 -2.83
N THR A 37 -2.53 3.27 -3.77
CA THR A 37 -2.56 4.70 -3.48
C THR A 37 -4.00 5.20 -3.40
N TYR A 38 -4.21 6.20 -2.56
CA TYR A 38 -5.46 6.93 -2.44
C TYR A 38 -5.17 8.42 -2.39
N VAL A 39 -6.16 9.23 -2.74
CA VAL A 39 -6.14 10.67 -2.50
C VAL A 39 -7.13 10.96 -1.38
N MET A 40 -6.65 11.55 -0.28
CA MET A 40 -7.46 11.84 0.89
C MET A 40 -7.26 13.27 1.37
N GLN A 41 -8.24 13.80 2.10
CA GLN A 41 -8.17 15.09 2.79
C GLN A 41 -8.62 14.92 4.25
N GLY A 42 -8.28 15.89 5.10
CA GLY A 42 -8.51 15.83 6.54
C GLY A 42 -7.22 15.65 7.32
N THR A 43 -7.35 15.45 8.63
CA THR A 43 -6.22 15.27 9.54
C THR A 43 -5.54 13.92 9.33
N ASP A 44 -4.28 13.81 9.75
CA ASP A 44 -3.53 12.54 9.67
C ASP A 44 -4.23 11.41 10.43
N SER A 45 -4.85 11.72 11.56
CA SER A 45 -5.63 10.74 12.33
C SER A 45 -6.84 10.21 11.56
N GLU A 46 -7.57 11.07 10.83
CA GLU A 46 -8.71 10.67 10.00
C GLU A 46 -8.26 9.84 8.80
N LYS A 47 -7.20 10.27 8.10
CA LYS A 47 -6.62 9.54 6.97
C LYS A 47 -6.13 8.16 7.40
N LEU A 48 -5.41 8.07 8.51
CA LEU A 48 -4.92 6.79 9.06
C LEU A 48 -6.07 5.87 9.51
N ALA A 49 -7.12 6.43 10.13
CA ALA A 49 -8.29 5.65 10.51
C ALA A 49 -8.97 5.03 9.28
N LEU A 50 -9.11 5.79 8.19
CA LEU A 50 -9.66 5.29 6.94
C LEU A 50 -8.74 4.27 6.27
N LEU A 51 -7.43 4.53 6.23
CA LEU A 51 -6.45 3.58 5.69
C LEU A 51 -6.53 2.22 6.39
N ARG A 52 -6.61 2.20 7.73
CA ARG A 52 -6.78 0.95 8.49
C ARG A 52 -8.06 0.20 8.11
N GLN A 53 -9.18 0.90 7.92
CA GLN A 53 -10.43 0.27 7.48
C GLN A 53 -10.30 -0.34 6.09
N LEU A 54 -9.68 0.37 5.15
CA LEU A 54 -9.44 -0.11 3.78
C LEU A 54 -8.44 -1.27 3.76
N ALA A 55 -7.43 -1.26 4.63
CA ALA A 55 -6.39 -2.29 4.70
C ALA A 55 -6.95 -3.70 4.94
N VAL A 56 -8.12 -3.81 5.57
CA VAL A 56 -8.82 -5.08 5.83
C VAL A 56 -9.28 -5.78 4.56
N THR A 57 -9.51 -5.09 3.45
CA THR A 57 -10.13 -5.71 2.26
C THR A 57 -9.51 -5.30 0.94
N ASP A 58 -8.93 -4.11 0.83
CA ASP A 58 -8.45 -3.58 -0.44
C ASP A 58 -7.26 -4.38 -1.02
N PHE A 59 -6.58 -5.18 -0.19
CA PHE A 59 -5.54 -6.12 -0.64
C PHE A 59 -6.05 -7.10 -1.71
N LEU A 60 -7.34 -7.44 -1.69
CA LEU A 60 -7.99 -8.30 -2.69
C LEU A 60 -8.08 -7.65 -4.08
N SER A 61 -7.93 -6.32 -4.15
CA SER A 61 -7.96 -5.53 -5.39
C SER A 61 -6.62 -4.90 -5.75
N ALA A 62 -5.61 -5.08 -4.91
CA ALA A 62 -4.29 -4.51 -5.12
C ALA A 62 -3.43 -5.43 -5.99
N SER A 63 -2.71 -4.86 -6.95
CA SER A 63 -1.76 -5.61 -7.78
C SER A 63 -0.61 -6.14 -6.93
N TRP A 64 -0.20 -7.38 -7.20
CA TRP A 64 0.94 -8.00 -6.52
C TRP A 64 2.26 -7.68 -7.21
N HIS A 65 3.29 -7.57 -6.39
CA HIS A 65 4.68 -7.36 -6.76
C HIS A 65 5.54 -8.40 -6.05
N LYS A 66 6.65 -8.79 -6.68
CA LYS A 66 7.63 -9.63 -6.03
C LYS A 66 8.35 -8.86 -4.92
N VAL A 67 8.86 -9.58 -3.93
CA VAL A 67 9.84 -9.03 -3.00
C VAL A 67 11.11 -8.64 -3.79
N PRO A 68 11.79 -7.52 -3.44
CA PRO A 68 12.98 -7.10 -4.15
C PRO A 68 14.08 -8.17 -4.19
N ALA A 69 14.79 -8.28 -5.32
CA ALA A 69 15.72 -9.37 -5.60
C ALA A 69 16.97 -9.43 -4.68
N ASN A 70 17.24 -8.36 -3.94
CA ASN A 70 18.30 -8.30 -2.93
C ASN A 70 17.90 -8.98 -1.60
N PHE A 71 16.66 -9.43 -1.44
CA PHE A 71 16.21 -10.19 -0.30
C PHE A 71 16.32 -11.69 -0.55
N THR A 72 16.89 -12.37 0.43
CA THR A 72 17.06 -13.82 0.45
C THR A 72 16.89 -14.30 1.88
N ILE A 73 16.21 -15.42 2.07
CA ILE A 73 16.13 -16.11 3.36
C ILE A 73 16.76 -17.49 3.29
N GLN A 74 17.26 -17.96 4.43
CA GLN A 74 17.69 -19.34 4.62
C GLN A 74 16.55 -20.13 5.27
N HIS A 75 15.96 -21.05 4.53
CA HIS A 75 14.93 -21.96 5.02
C HIS A 75 15.54 -23.29 5.45
N ALA A 76 15.11 -23.83 6.58
CA ALA A 76 15.66 -25.07 7.13
C ALA A 76 15.49 -26.28 6.19
N GLU A 77 14.37 -26.35 5.47
CA GLU A 77 14.03 -27.47 4.59
C GLU A 77 14.36 -27.24 3.11
N PHE A 78 14.29 -25.99 2.64
CA PHE A 78 14.37 -25.66 1.22
C PHE A 78 15.67 -24.95 0.85
N GLY A 79 16.54 -24.66 1.84
CA GLY A 79 17.77 -23.92 1.64
C GLY A 79 17.51 -22.44 1.32
N GLU A 80 18.29 -21.89 0.40
CA GLU A 80 18.22 -20.47 0.03
C GLU A 80 16.96 -20.18 -0.81
N ILE A 81 16.10 -19.27 -0.32
CA ILE A 81 14.93 -18.77 -1.05
C ILE A 81 15.19 -17.30 -1.43
N LYS A 82 15.24 -17.02 -2.73
CA LYS A 82 15.43 -15.67 -3.28
C LYS A 82 14.10 -14.95 -3.43
N GLU A 83 14.14 -13.61 -3.49
CA GLU A 83 12.94 -12.78 -3.59
C GLU A 83 11.96 -13.11 -2.45
N ALA A 84 12.51 -13.25 -1.24
CA ALA A 84 11.76 -13.62 -0.04
C ALA A 84 12.30 -12.88 1.19
N ALA A 85 11.40 -12.50 2.10
CA ALA A 85 11.74 -11.78 3.33
C ALA A 85 11.10 -12.46 4.55
N GLN A 86 11.59 -12.16 5.76
CA GLN A 86 10.95 -12.63 6.99
C GLN A 86 9.87 -11.65 7.45
N ALA A 87 8.75 -12.16 7.96
CA ALA A 87 7.64 -11.38 8.51
C ALA A 87 8.08 -10.35 9.58
N SER A 88 9.08 -10.70 10.38
CA SER A 88 9.68 -9.84 11.39
C SER A 88 10.26 -8.53 10.82
N MET A 89 10.64 -8.51 9.54
CA MET A 89 11.20 -7.34 8.86
C MET A 89 10.16 -6.23 8.62
N ILE A 90 8.86 -6.54 8.64
CA ILE A 90 7.80 -5.53 8.45
C ILE A 90 7.78 -4.50 9.59
N SER A 91 8.03 -4.95 10.83
CA SER A 91 7.97 -4.09 12.01
C SER A 91 9.26 -3.33 12.28
N ASP A 92 10.34 -3.66 11.59
CA ASP A 92 11.62 -2.96 11.69
C ASP A 92 11.67 -1.81 10.67
N PRO A 93 11.73 -0.53 11.12
CA PRO A 93 11.74 0.62 10.22
C PRO A 93 12.89 0.59 9.21
N HIS A 94 14.04 0.01 9.57
CA HIS A 94 15.18 -0.07 8.67
C HIS A 94 14.89 -0.98 7.48
N TYR A 95 14.35 -2.18 7.74
CA TYR A 95 14.05 -3.13 6.67
C TYR A 95 12.78 -2.78 5.89
N HIS A 96 11.83 -2.08 6.53
CA HIS A 96 10.61 -1.64 5.89
C HIS A 96 10.87 -0.80 4.63
N GLU A 97 11.78 0.18 4.73
CA GLU A 97 12.14 1.04 3.61
C GLU A 97 12.75 0.24 2.44
N TYR A 98 13.63 -0.71 2.72
CA TYR A 98 14.21 -1.56 1.66
C TYR A 98 13.21 -2.53 1.06
N LEU A 99 12.28 -3.06 1.87
CA LEU A 99 11.30 -4.05 1.42
C LEU A 99 10.25 -3.40 0.53
N PHE A 100 9.71 -2.24 0.94
CA PHE A 100 8.62 -1.57 0.24
C PHE A 100 9.07 -0.42 -0.66
N GLY A 101 10.29 0.10 -0.54
CA GLY A 101 10.79 1.23 -1.33
C GLY A 101 10.56 1.09 -2.83
N PRO A 102 11.02 0.01 -3.49
CA PRO A 102 10.78 -0.20 -4.92
C PRO A 102 9.29 -0.25 -5.31
N LEU A 103 8.45 -0.78 -4.42
CA LEU A 103 6.99 -0.78 -4.61
C LEU A 103 6.43 0.64 -4.49
N ILE A 104 6.84 1.40 -3.48
CA ILE A 104 6.41 2.79 -3.27
C ILE A 104 6.79 3.67 -4.47
N GLU A 105 8.00 3.51 -5.01
CA GLU A 105 8.44 4.19 -6.23
C GLU A 105 7.54 3.86 -7.43
N THR A 106 7.22 2.57 -7.60
CA THR A 106 6.31 2.11 -8.66
C THR A 106 4.92 2.71 -8.50
N LEU A 107 4.41 2.76 -7.27
CA LEU A 107 3.12 3.36 -6.95
C LEU A 107 3.10 4.87 -7.22
N ALA A 108 4.17 5.60 -6.86
CA ALA A 108 4.30 7.02 -7.15
C ALA A 108 4.27 7.31 -8.66
N GLN A 109 4.92 6.48 -9.47
CA GLN A 109 4.91 6.60 -10.93
C GLN A 109 3.54 6.29 -11.54
N SER A 110 2.72 5.49 -10.87
CA SER A 110 1.39 5.09 -11.34
C SER A 110 0.30 6.16 -11.11
N ILE A 111 0.59 7.23 -10.36
CA ILE A 111 -0.38 8.28 -10.07
C ILE A 111 -0.75 8.99 -11.39
N PRO A 112 -2.05 9.02 -11.77
CA PRO A 112 -2.46 9.52 -13.07
C PRO A 112 -2.36 11.04 -13.15
N GLU A 113 -2.07 11.52 -14.36
CA GLU A 113 -2.27 12.93 -14.71
C GLU A 113 -3.77 13.26 -14.69
N GLN A 114 -4.09 14.45 -14.23
CA GLN A 114 -5.42 15.05 -14.18
C GLN A 114 -5.42 16.35 -14.96
N ALA A 115 -6.62 16.85 -15.29
CA ALA A 115 -6.80 18.13 -15.95
C ALA A 115 -7.74 19.02 -15.14
N ARG A 116 -7.45 20.32 -15.12
CA ARG A 116 -8.32 21.34 -14.52
C ARG A 116 -8.45 22.54 -15.45
N ASN A 117 -9.60 23.19 -15.45
CA ASN A 117 -9.76 24.47 -16.15
C ASN A 117 -9.31 25.60 -15.22
N VAL A 118 -8.38 26.43 -15.68
CA VAL A 118 -7.90 27.62 -14.98
C VAL A 118 -7.98 28.77 -15.97
N ASN A 119 -8.81 29.78 -15.66
CA ASN A 119 -9.03 30.95 -16.50
C ASN A 119 -9.42 30.63 -17.96
N GLY A 120 -10.20 29.56 -18.17
CA GLY A 120 -10.69 29.17 -19.50
C GLY A 120 -9.78 28.16 -20.23
N GLU A 121 -8.58 27.88 -19.71
CA GLU A 121 -7.63 26.94 -20.33
C GLU A 121 -7.51 25.65 -19.52
N TYR A 122 -7.41 24.51 -20.21
CA TYR A 122 -7.13 23.24 -19.56
C TYR A 122 -5.65 23.09 -19.27
N GLN A 123 -5.33 22.93 -17.99
CA GLN A 123 -3.98 22.67 -17.49
C GLN A 123 -3.92 21.25 -16.95
N LYS A 124 -2.84 20.56 -17.31
CA LYS A 124 -2.50 19.24 -16.77
C LYS A 124 -1.78 19.39 -15.44
N PHE A 125 -2.07 18.49 -14.51
CA PHE A 125 -1.35 18.39 -13.24
C PHE A 125 -1.35 16.93 -12.78
N ARG A 126 -0.43 16.59 -11.88
CA ARG A 126 -0.37 15.28 -11.22
C ARG A 126 -0.14 15.52 -9.73
N LEU A 127 -0.80 14.74 -8.89
CA LEU A 127 -0.45 14.73 -7.47
C LEU A 127 0.81 13.89 -7.27
N GLU A 128 1.71 14.38 -6.43
CA GLU A 128 2.92 13.66 -6.08
C GLU A 128 2.73 12.96 -4.73
N LEU A 129 3.47 11.86 -4.54
CA LEU A 129 3.58 11.26 -3.23
C LEU A 129 4.43 12.19 -2.34
N PRO A 130 3.98 12.55 -1.11
CA PRO A 130 4.79 13.37 -0.20
C PRO A 130 6.14 12.70 0.13
N GLU A 131 7.14 13.50 0.53
CA GLU A 131 8.44 12.98 0.98
C GLU A 131 8.30 12.03 2.18
N THR A 132 7.37 12.33 3.09
CA THR A 132 6.98 11.48 4.21
C THR A 132 5.52 11.08 4.06
N PRO A 133 5.21 10.06 3.25
CA PRO A 133 3.84 9.69 2.98
C PRO A 133 3.21 9.03 4.20
N LEU A 134 1.91 9.30 4.43
CA LEU A 134 1.13 8.50 5.36
C LEU A 134 0.84 7.13 4.75
N PHE A 135 1.14 6.09 5.51
CA PHE A 135 0.82 4.74 5.10
C PHE A 135 0.48 3.82 6.28
N VAL A 136 -0.24 2.74 5.96
CA VAL A 136 -0.41 1.57 6.84
C VAL A 136 0.21 0.36 6.15
N SER A 137 1.00 -0.40 6.89
CA SER A 137 1.53 -1.69 6.45
C SER A 137 0.80 -2.81 7.17
N THR A 138 0.30 -3.78 6.42
CA THR A 138 -0.50 -4.88 6.95
C THR A 138 0.07 -6.21 6.46
N MET A 139 0.35 -7.11 7.40
CA MET A 139 0.68 -8.48 7.03
C MET A 139 -0.61 -9.22 6.67
N VAL A 140 -0.61 -9.96 5.58
CA VAL A 140 -1.70 -10.87 5.20
C VAL A 140 -1.18 -12.28 5.37
N MET A 141 -1.75 -13.04 6.29
CA MET A 141 -1.44 -14.46 6.44
C MET A 141 -2.10 -15.23 5.31
N GLU A 142 -1.31 -16.00 4.58
CA GLU A 142 -1.75 -16.90 3.51
C GLU A 142 -1.59 -18.34 4.01
N TYR A 143 -2.73 -18.99 4.23
CA TYR A 143 -2.81 -20.37 4.69
C TYR A 143 -2.76 -21.34 3.50
N GLU A 144 -2.35 -22.59 3.75
CA GLU A 144 -2.30 -23.63 2.71
C GLU A 144 -3.64 -23.88 2.00
N ASP A 145 -4.77 -23.62 2.66
CA ASP A 145 -6.11 -23.75 2.08
C ASP A 145 -6.52 -22.57 1.18
N GLY A 146 -5.64 -21.57 1.01
CA GLY A 146 -5.87 -20.37 0.23
C GLY A 146 -6.58 -19.25 0.99
N THR A 147 -6.87 -19.43 2.28
CA THR A 147 -7.45 -18.38 3.12
C THR A 147 -6.45 -17.23 3.29
N LEU A 148 -6.95 -16.00 3.18
CA LEU A 148 -6.18 -14.77 3.37
C LEU A 148 -6.71 -14.01 4.59
N VAL A 149 -5.87 -13.83 5.62
CA VAL A 149 -6.24 -13.14 6.86
C VAL A 149 -5.36 -11.90 7.06
N PRO A 150 -5.92 -10.68 6.92
CA PRO A 150 -5.18 -9.46 7.19
C PRO A 150 -5.00 -9.26 8.70
N MET A 151 -3.75 -9.07 9.12
CA MET A 151 -3.35 -8.77 10.49
C MET A 151 -3.33 -7.25 10.68
N VAL A 152 -4.51 -6.68 10.89
CA VAL A 152 -4.69 -5.25 11.18
C VAL A 152 -4.58 -4.99 12.68
N SER A 153 -3.71 -4.05 13.07
CA SER A 153 -3.73 -3.48 14.41
C SER A 153 -4.89 -2.50 14.56
N ALA A 154 -5.65 -2.64 15.65
CA ALA A 154 -6.74 -1.73 16.03
C ALA A 154 -6.21 -0.33 16.36
#